data_AF-A0A927Z837-F1
#
_entry.id   AF-A0A927Z837-F1
#
_cell.length_a   1.000
_cell.length_b   1.000
_cell.length_c   1.000
_cell.angle_alpha   90.00
_cell.angle_beta   90.00
_cell.angle_gamma   90.00
#
_symmetry.space_group_name_H-M   'P 1'
#
loop_
_entity.id
_entity.type
_entity.pdbx_description
1 polymer ?
#
loop_
_entity_poly.entity_id
_entity_poly.type
_entity_poly.pdbx_seq_one_letter_code
_entity_poly.pdbx_strand_id
1 'polypeptide(L)'
;MSRKKRRTTKKQSNATAIFVCVVVMVLLGACYSQVSNLCEKSRELSETEYALEQKIEEAYLERQDLIAREQYMQTKQYIEDVAKEKLGMVYPDEIVIRPSE
;
A
#
# COMPACT_ATOMS: atom_id res chain seq x y z
N MET A 1 60.23 45.53 31.66
CA MET A 1 60.62 44.30 30.93
C MET A 1 59.36 43.48 30.65
N SER A 2 58.93 43.38 29.39
CA SER A 2 57.65 42.75 29.03
C SER A 2 57.84 41.27 28.70
N ARG A 3 57.23 40.37 29.49
CA ARG A 3 57.29 38.92 29.30
C ARG A 3 56.36 38.51 28.15
N LYS A 4 56.95 38.22 26.98
CA LYS A 4 56.23 37.73 25.81
C LYS A 4 55.74 36.29 26.09
N LYS A 5 54.44 36.14 26.37
CA LYS A 5 53.78 34.84 26.61
C LYS A 5 53.74 34.05 25.30
N ARG A 6 54.60 33.04 25.17
CA ARG A 6 54.69 32.16 23.99
C ARG A 6 53.42 31.29 23.94
N ARG A 7 52.47 31.61 23.04
CA ARG A 7 51.34 30.72 22.73
C ARG A 7 51.90 29.47 22.03
N THR A 8 51.81 28.32 22.69
CA THR A 8 52.18 27.04 22.10
C THR A 8 51.02 26.58 21.22
N THR A 9 51.10 26.85 19.92
CA THR A 9 50.22 26.19 18.96
C THR A 9 50.65 24.73 18.90
N LYS A 10 49.91 23.85 19.58
CA LYS A 10 50.09 22.40 19.47
C LYS A 10 49.91 22.02 18.00
N LYS A 11 51.01 21.70 17.31
CA LYS A 11 50.97 21.05 16.01
C LYS A 11 50.35 19.68 16.23
N GLN A 12 49.09 19.50 15.86
CA GLN A 12 48.50 18.17 15.78
C GLN A 12 49.34 17.35 14.80
N SER A 13 49.76 16.16 15.19
CA SER A 13 50.53 15.31 14.28
C SER A 13 49.59 14.80 13.19
N ASN A 14 50.11 14.64 11.96
CA ASN A 14 49.33 14.08 10.86
C ASN A 14 48.71 12.72 11.22
N ALA A 15 49.33 11.97 12.15
CA ALA A 15 48.80 10.73 12.70
C ALA A 15 47.47 10.92 13.47
N THR A 16 47.30 12.01 14.23
CA THR A 16 46.03 12.30 14.92
C THR A 16 44.93 12.64 13.90
N ALA A 17 45.26 13.38 12.84
CA ALA A 17 44.32 13.69 11.78
C ALA A 17 43.89 12.43 10.99
N ILE A 18 44.83 11.54 10.67
CA ILE A 18 44.55 10.26 10.00
C ILE A 18 43.64 9.38 10.87
N PHE A 19 43.92 9.27 12.17
CA PHE A 19 43.08 8.50 13.08
C PHE A 19 41.63 9.00 13.11
N VAL A 20 41.44 10.32 13.19
CA VAL A 20 40.11 10.93 13.14
C VAL A 20 39.42 10.64 11.80
N CYS A 21 40.11 10.75 10.68
CA CYS A 21 39.55 10.40 9.36
C CYS A 21 39.10 8.94 9.27
N VAL A 22 39.88 8.00 9.81
CA VAL A 22 39.52 6.57 9.81
C VAL A 22 38.26 6.35 10.65
N VAL A 23 38.17 6.95 11.84
CA VAL A 23 36.99 6.85 12.70
C VAL A 23 35.75 7.42 12.01
N VAL A 24 35.87 8.58 11.35
CA VAL A 24 34.76 9.18 10.59
C VAL A 24 34.33 8.27 9.44
N MET A 25 35.26 7.67 8.71
CA MET A 25 34.94 6.72 7.62
C MET A 25 34.17 5.50 8.12
N VAL A 26 34.56 4.94 9.27
CA VAL A 26 33.86 3.80 9.88
C VAL A 26 32.44 4.18 10.31
N LEU A 27 32.27 5.36 10.94
CA LEU A 27 30.94 5.84 11.35
C LEU A 27 30.04 6.11 10.14
N LEU A 28 30.57 6.70 9.06
CA LEU A 28 29.81 6.92 7.83
C LEU A 28 29.41 5.61 7.17
N GLY A 29 30.31 4.62 7.12
CA GLY A 29 29.99 3.29 6.60
C GLY A 29 28.90 2.57 7.42
N ALA A 30 28.97 2.65 8.75
CA ALA A 30 27.95 2.09 9.64
C ALA A 30 26.61 2.83 9.55
N CYS A 31 26.62 4.14 9.28
CA CYS A 31 25.39 4.91 9.06
C CYS A 31 24.76 4.56 7.70
N TYR A 32 25.58 4.44 6.65
CA TYR A 32 25.12 4.07 5.31
C TYR A 32 24.47 2.68 5.26
N SER A 33 25.03 1.70 5.95
CA SER A 33 24.45 0.35 6.04
C SER A 33 23.10 0.36 6.75
N GLN A 34 22.95 1.15 7.82
CA GLN A 34 21.67 1.31 8.51
C GLN A 34 20.62 1.98 7.62
N VAL A 35 20.97 3.06 6.92
CA VAL A 35 20.06 3.74 6.00
C VAL A 35 19.60 2.83 4.87
N SER A 36 20.49 2.00 4.32
CA SER A 36 20.14 1.05 3.27
C SER A 36 19.14 0.00 3.77
N ASN A 37 19.38 -0.58 4.95
CA ASN A 37 18.47 -1.55 5.57
C ASN A 37 17.10 -0.93 5.93
N LEU A 38 17.07 0.34 6.38
CA LEU A 38 15.82 1.04 6.65
C LEU A 38 15.04 1.34 5.36
N CYS A 39 15.74 1.68 4.28
CA CYS A 39 15.13 1.96 2.98
C CYS A 39 14.48 0.70 2.39
N GLU A 40 15.16 -0.45 2.46
CA GLU A 40 14.61 -1.73 2.03
C GLU A 40 13.32 -2.10 2.79
N LYS A 41 13.34 -1.99 4.12
CA LYS A 41 12.15 -2.22 4.95
C LYS A 41 11.02 -1.24 4.64
N SER A 42 11.34 0.04 4.47
CA SER A 42 10.33 1.06 4.13
C SER A 42 9.67 0.77 2.79
N ARG A 43 10.42 0.26 1.82
CA ARG A 43 9.92 -0.06 0.49
C ARG A 43 9.04 -1.31 0.51
N GLU A 44 9.48 -2.35 1.22
CA GLU A 44 8.68 -3.56 1.44
C GLU A 44 7.35 -3.21 2.13
N LEU A 45 7.37 -2.37 3.17
CA LEU A 45 6.15 -1.89 3.82
C LEU A 45 5.23 -1.16 2.84
N SER A 46 5.75 -0.24 2.01
CA SER A 46 4.90 0.50 1.07
C SER A 46 4.26 -0.40 0.00
N GLU A 47 4.97 -1.43 -0.46
CA GLU A 47 4.44 -2.38 -1.45
C GLU A 47 3.35 -3.24 -0.81
N THR A 48 3.55 -3.67 0.45
CA THR A 48 2.51 -4.41 1.19
C THR A 48 1.30 -3.56 1.52
N GLU A 49 1.47 -2.30 1.93
CA GLU A 49 0.37 -1.38 2.23
C GLU A 49 -0.52 -1.19 1.00
N TYR A 50 0.09 -0.91 -0.16
CA TYR A 50 -0.64 -0.76 -1.41
C TYR A 50 -1.42 -2.03 -1.79
N ALA A 51 -0.78 -3.20 -1.67
CA ALA A 51 -1.43 -4.48 -1.97
C ALA A 51 -2.57 -4.81 -0.99
N LEU A 52 -2.44 -4.44 0.30
CA LEU A 52 -3.51 -4.60 1.28
C LEU A 52 -4.68 -3.65 0.99
N GLU A 53 -4.38 -2.41 0.63
CA GLU A 53 -5.39 -1.39 0.34
C GLU A 53 -6.23 -1.77 -0.89
N GLN A 54 -5.59 -2.27 -1.95
CA GLN A 54 -6.29 -2.82 -3.11
C GLN A 54 -7.24 -3.97 -2.75
N LYS A 55 -6.80 -4.91 -1.90
CA LYS A 55 -7.65 -6.03 -1.45
C LYS A 55 -8.85 -5.56 -0.64
N ILE A 56 -8.70 -4.51 0.16
CA ILE A 56 -9.80 -3.93 0.92
C ILE A 56 -10.83 -3.30 -0.03
N GLU A 57 -10.35 -2.55 -1.04
CA GLU A 57 -11.23 -1.91 -2.02
C GLU A 57 -11.99 -2.94 -2.87
N GLU A 58 -11.32 -3.99 -3.34
CA GLU A 58 -11.93 -5.09 -4.10
C GLU A 58 -12.98 -5.82 -3.26
N ALA A 59 -12.66 -6.18 -2.01
CA ALA A 59 -13.59 -6.83 -1.10
C ALA A 59 -14.80 -5.93 -0.76
N TYR A 60 -14.60 -4.62 -0.68
CA TYR A 60 -15.68 -3.67 -0.43
C TYR A 60 -16.62 -3.58 -1.63
N LEU A 61 -16.09 -3.56 -2.85
CA LEU A 61 -16.88 -3.56 -4.08
C LEU A 61 -17.68 -4.86 -4.24
N GLU A 62 -17.05 -6.01 -4.03
CA GLU A 62 -17.72 -7.31 -4.06
C GLU A 62 -18.84 -7.38 -3.02
N ARG A 63 -18.59 -6.89 -1.81
CA ARG A 63 -19.62 -6.80 -0.76
C ARG A 63 -20.81 -5.94 -1.19
N GLN A 64 -20.57 -4.80 -1.84
CA GLN A 64 -21.67 -3.95 -2.33
C GLN A 64 -22.49 -4.65 -3.41
N ASP A 65 -21.85 -5.34 -4.36
CA ASP A 65 -22.56 -6.10 -5.40
C ASP A 65 -23.41 -7.22 -4.79
N LEU A 66 -22.87 -7.94 -3.80
CA LEU A 66 -23.62 -8.97 -3.08
C LEU A 66 -24.85 -8.40 -2.36
N ILE A 67 -24.73 -7.25 -1.70
CA ILE A 67 -25.85 -6.57 -1.04
C ILE A 67 -26.90 -6.15 -2.06
N ALA A 68 -26.49 -5.58 -3.20
CA ALA A 68 -27.42 -5.17 -4.26
C ALA A 68 -28.19 -6.37 -4.84
N ARG A 69 -27.50 -7.49 -5.08
CA ARG A 69 -28.13 -8.74 -5.53
C ARG A 69 -29.08 -9.31 -4.49
N GLU A 70 -28.68 -9.32 -3.22
CA GLU A 70 -29.54 -9.79 -2.13
C GLU A 70 -30.82 -8.96 -2.07
N GLN A 71 -30.71 -7.63 -2.16
CA GLN A 71 -31.86 -6.74 -2.20
C GLN A 71 -32.75 -7.02 -3.41
N TYR A 72 -32.19 -7.19 -4.61
CA TYR A 72 -32.96 -7.55 -5.80
C TYR A 72 -33.71 -8.87 -5.63
N MET A 73 -33.07 -9.91 -5.08
CA MET A 73 -33.71 -11.20 -4.82
C MET A 73 -34.88 -11.12 -3.83
N GLN A 74 -34.87 -10.14 -2.92
CA GLN A 74 -35.98 -9.91 -1.98
C GLN A 74 -37.16 -9.15 -2.59
N THR A 75 -37.02 -8.62 -3.82
CA THR A 75 -38.09 -7.87 -4.47
C THR A 75 -39.14 -8.78 -5.13
N LYS A 76 -40.35 -8.25 -5.30
CA LYS A 76 -41.41 -8.91 -6.10
C LYS A 76 -41.00 -9.10 -7.56
N GLN A 77 -40.18 -8.20 -8.09
CA GLN A 77 -39.67 -8.27 -9.45
C GLN A 77 -38.86 -9.54 -9.70
N TYR A 78 -37.99 -9.94 -8.76
CA TYR A 78 -37.28 -11.22 -8.85
C TYR A 78 -38.24 -12.42 -8.86
N ILE A 79 -39.32 -12.39 -8.07
CA ILE A 79 -40.34 -13.45 -8.05
C ILE A 79 -41.06 -13.52 -9.41
N GLU A 80 -41.41 -12.37 -9.99
CA GLU A 80 -42.04 -12.25 -11.30
C GLU A 80 -41.12 -12.77 -12.41
N ASP A 81 -39.84 -12.37 -12.41
CA ASP A 81 -38.83 -12.80 -13.37
C ASP A 81 -38.63 -14.32 -13.29
N VAL A 82 -38.50 -14.87 -12.09
CA VAL A 82 -38.36 -16.32 -11.86
C VAL A 82 -39.63 -17.09 -12.27
N ALA A 83 -40.83 -16.54 -12.02
CA ALA A 83 -42.08 -17.17 -12.44
C ALA A 83 -42.27 -17.15 -13.96
N LYS A 84 -41.90 -16.03 -14.62
CA LYS A 84 -41.88 -15.90 -16.08
C LYS A 84 -40.91 -16.91 -16.70
N GLU A 85 -39.69 -17.01 -16.18
CA GLU A 85 -38.65 -17.91 -16.72
C GLU A 85 -38.94 -19.38 -16.44
N LYS A 86 -39.26 -19.75 -15.18
CA LYS A 86 -39.40 -21.16 -14.78
C LYS A 86 -40.77 -21.76 -15.04
N LEU A 87 -41.82 -20.95 -14.89
CA LEU A 87 -43.21 -21.42 -14.99
C LEU A 87 -43.89 -20.96 -16.28
N GLY A 88 -43.23 -20.10 -17.08
CA GLY A 88 -43.83 -19.52 -18.28
C GLY A 88 -45.05 -18.65 -17.98
N MET A 89 -45.20 -18.19 -16.73
CA MET A 89 -46.34 -17.39 -16.31
C MET A 89 -46.16 -15.96 -16.81
N VAL A 90 -47.16 -15.43 -17.51
CA VAL A 90 -47.22 -14.05 -17.98
C VAL A 90 -48.52 -13.41 -17.54
N TYR A 91 -48.52 -12.08 -17.44
CA TYR A 91 -49.75 -11.38 -17.12
C TYR A 91 -50.78 -11.51 -18.25
N PRO A 92 -52.09 -11.46 -17.94
CA PRO A 92 -53.15 -11.67 -18.94
C PRO A 92 -53.11 -10.68 -20.12
N ASP A 93 -52.50 -9.52 -19.93
CA ASP A 93 -52.31 -8.44 -20.89
C ASP A 93 -50.94 -8.47 -21.62
N GLU A 94 -50.04 -9.41 -21.29
CA GLU A 94 -48.74 -9.59 -21.94
C GLU A 94 -48.78 -10.70 -23.01
N ILE A 95 -48.22 -10.45 -24.21
CA ILE A 95 -48.11 -11.44 -25.29
C ILE A 95 -46.66 -11.98 -25.35
N VAL A 96 -46.49 -13.29 -25.14
CA VAL A 96 -45.17 -13.96 -25.24
C VAL A 96 -44.83 -14.27 -26.70
N ILE A 97 -43.80 -13.60 -27.24
CA ILE A 97 -43.24 -13.89 -28.56
C ILE A 97 -41.99 -14.75 -28.38
N ARG A 98 -42.08 -16.03 -28.72
CA ARG A 98 -40.89 -16.91 -28.80
C ARG A 98 -40.33 -16.87 -30.23
N PRO A 99 -39.01 -16.75 -30.43
CA PRO A 99 -38.43 -16.86 -31.77
C PRO A 99 -38.69 -18.27 -32.31
N SER A 100 -39.35 -18.34 -33.47
CA SER A 100 -39.45 -19.56 -34.27
C SER A 100 -38.13 -19.75 -35.02
N GLU A 101 -37.46 -20.87 -34.80
CA GLU A 101 -36.43 -21.37 -35.75
C GLU A 101 -37.06 -21.65 -37.12
#